data_AF-A0A920A9N7-F1
#
_entry.id   AF-A0A920A9N7-F1
#
_cell.length_a   1.000
_cell.length_b   1.000
_cell.length_c   1.000
_cell.angle_alpha   90.00
_cell.angle_beta   90.00
_cell.angle_gamma   90.00
#
_symmetry.space_group_name_H-M   'P 1'
#
loop_
_entity.id
_entity.type
_entity.pdbx_description
1 polymer ?
#
loop_
_entity_poly.entity_id
_entity_poly.type
_entity_poly.pdbx_seq_one_letter_code
_entity_poly.pdbx_strand_id
1 'polypeptide(L)' 'MIDHEDYETRAGFEAEMQKALDKAQVDLICAAGFMRLLTADFVTRWHDRIINIHPSCCPPIRAQHACARAG' A
#
# COMPACT_ATOMS: atom_id res chain seq x y z
N MET A 1 16.32 1.34 7.68
CA MET A 1 14.93 1.69 8.04
C MET A 1 14.64 3.03 7.38
N ILE A 2 13.51 3.17 6.70
CA ILE A 2 13.09 4.45 6.08
C ILE A 2 12.01 5.00 7.00
N ASP A 3 12.28 6.10 7.69
CA ASP A 3 11.27 6.74 8.53
C ASP A 3 10.42 7.67 7.68
N HIS A 4 9.13 7.74 7.98
CA HIS A 4 8.22 8.65 7.27
C HIS A 4 8.31 10.10 7.73
N GLU A 5 8.80 10.35 8.95
CA GLU A 5 8.96 11.69 9.52
C GLU A 5 10.05 12.50 8.80
N ASP A 6 10.97 11.80 8.13
CA ASP A 6 12.02 12.40 7.30
C ASP A 6 11.49 13.01 5.98
N TYR A 7 10.21 12.86 5.68
CA TYR A 7 9.61 13.30 4.42
C TYR A 7 8.39 14.19 4.62
N GLU A 8 8.43 15.36 3.97
CA GLU A 8 7.33 16.34 4.01
C GLU A 8 6.05 15.82 3.33
N THR A 9 6.18 14.91 2.36
CA THR A 9 5.05 14.37 1.61
C THR A 9 5.04 12.85 1.59
N ARG A 10 3.82 12.28 1.50
CA ARG A 10 3.61 10.83 1.33
C ARG A 10 4.30 10.31 0.06
N ALA A 11 4.22 11.05 -1.04
CA ALA A 11 4.86 10.70 -2.30
C ALA A 11 6.39 10.67 -2.18
N GLY A 12 6.99 11.60 -1.44
CA GLY A 12 8.44 11.60 -1.17
C GLY A 12 8.89 10.36 -0.40
N PHE A 13 8.17 10.03 0.69
CA PHE A 13 8.40 8.80 1.45
C PHE A 13 8.26 7.55 0.58
N GLU A 14 7.19 7.46 -0.21
CA GLU A 14 6.92 6.33 -1.09
C GLU A 14 7.95 6.19 -2.23
N ALA A 15 8.53 7.28 -2.71
CA ALA A 15 9.61 7.25 -3.69
C ALA A 15 10.88 6.60 -3.12
N GLU A 16 11.24 6.90 -1.88
CA GLU A 16 12.39 6.26 -1.22
C GLU A 16 12.11 4.80 -0.86
N MET A 17 10.89 4.47 -0.41
CA MET A 17 10.47 3.08 -0.28
C MET A 17 10.62 2.33 -1.60
N GLN A 18 10.16 2.92 -2.70
CA GLN A 18 10.22 2.31 -4.02
C GLN A 18 11.66 2.04 -4.46
N LYS A 19 12.59 2.98 -4.25
CA LYS A 19 14.01 2.78 -4.56
C LYS A 19 14.59 1.60 -3.77
N ALA A 20 14.23 1.47 -2.50
CA ALA A 20 14.67 0.34 -1.69
C ALA A 20 14.10 -1.00 -2.17
N LEU A 21 12.81 -1.02 -2.55
CA LEU A 21 12.14 -2.20 -3.11
C LEU A 21 12.74 -2.62 -4.46
N ASP A 22 13.01 -1.65 -5.35
CA ASP A 22 13.64 -1.88 -6.65
C ASP A 22 15.06 -2.44 -6.49
N LYS A 23 15.86 -1.87 -5.57
CA LYS A 23 17.22 -2.35 -5.26
C LYS A 23 17.24 -3.76 -4.68
N ALA A 24 16.22 -4.10 -3.89
CA ALA A 24 16.06 -5.43 -3.31
C ALA A 24 15.41 -6.43 -4.28
N GLN A 25 15.03 -6.00 -5.49
CA GLN A 25 14.34 -6.80 -6.50
C GLN A 25 13.10 -7.52 -5.93
N VAL A 26 12.27 -6.76 -5.20
CA VAL A 26 11.08 -7.31 -4.54
C VAL A 26 9.96 -7.58 -5.54
N ASP A 27 9.35 -8.76 -5.46
CA ASP A 27 8.19 -9.14 -6.26
C ASP A 27 6.84 -8.93 -5.55
N LEU A 28 6.84 -8.89 -4.21
CA LEU A 28 5.63 -8.84 -3.38
C LEU A 28 5.86 -8.03 -2.10
N ILE A 29 4.94 -7.12 -1.78
CA ILE A 29 4.94 -6.35 -0.52
C ILE A 29 3.99 -7.02 0.48
N CYS A 30 4.52 -7.34 1.66
CA CYS A 30 3.73 -7.77 2.82
C CYS A 30 3.64 -6.63 3.83
N ALA A 31 2.50 -5.93 3.89
CA ALA A 31 2.20 -4.91 4.88
C ALA A 31 1.74 -5.58 6.19
N ALA A 32 2.69 -5.80 7.10
CA ALA A 32 2.42 -6.35 8.43
C ALA A 32 2.53 -5.23 9.48
N GLY A 33 1.39 -4.74 9.98
CA GLY A 33 1.37 -3.62 10.94
C GLY A 33 1.64 -2.24 10.33
N PHE A 34 1.53 -2.09 9.01
CA PHE A 34 1.69 -0.80 8.34
C PHE A 34 0.42 0.04 8.46
N MET A 35 0.43 1.04 9.34
CA MET A 35 -0.76 1.84 9.71
C MET A 35 -0.93 3.13 8.89
N ARG A 36 -0.21 3.30 7.79
CA ARG A 36 -0.30 4.49 6.93
C ARG A 36 -1.00 4.17 5.62
N LEU A 37 -1.72 5.16 5.09
CA LEU A 37 -2.37 5.03 3.79
C LEU A 37 -1.32 5.22 2.68
N LEU A 38 -1.30 4.29 1.71
CA LEU A 38 -0.49 4.42 0.49
C LEU A 38 -1.20 5.33 -0.53
N THR A 39 -0.45 6.07 -1.35
CA THR A 39 -1.05 6.85 -2.44
C THR A 39 -1.62 5.94 -3.52
N ALA A 40 -2.55 6.48 -4.32
CA ALA A 40 -3.14 5.75 -5.43
C ALA A 40 -2.08 5.33 -6.46
N ASP A 41 -1.09 6.18 -6.72
CA ASP A 41 0.00 5.88 -7.66
C ASP A 41 0.85 4.70 -7.18
N PHE A 42 1.19 4.66 -5.89
CA PHE A 42 1.96 3.57 -5.31
C PHE A 42 1.19 2.25 -5.36
N VAL A 43 -0.10 2.26 -4.98
CA VAL A 43 -0.95 1.07 -5.04
C VAL A 43 -1.12 0.57 -6.47
N THR A 44 -1.27 1.48 -7.44
CA THR A 44 -1.39 1.13 -8.85
C THR A 44 -0.11 0.48 -9.38
N ARG A 45 1.07 0.97 -8.99
CA ARG A 45 2.36 0.35 -9.36
C ARG A 45 2.50 -1.07 -8.84
N TRP A 46 1.98 -1.34 -7.65
CA TRP A 46 2.03 -2.65 -7.00
C TRP A 46 0.69 -3.38 -7.05
N HIS A 47 -0.12 -3.12 -8.07
CA HIS A 47 -1.37 -3.84 -8.30
C HIS A 47 -1.14 -5.36 -8.25
N ASP A 48 -2.01 -6.08 -7.55
CA ASP A 48 -1.92 -7.52 -7.26
C ASP A 48 -0.64 -8.00 -6.54
N ARG A 49 0.17 -7.07 -6.02
CA ARG A 49 1.47 -7.35 -5.38
C ARG A 49 1.62 -6.68 -4.02
N ILE A 50 0.51 -6.30 -3.38
CA ILE A 50 0.46 -5.86 -1.98
C ILE A 50 -0.49 -6.77 -1.22
N ILE A 51 0.01 -7.39 -0.15
CA ILE A 51 -0.79 -8.15 0.81
C ILE A 51 -0.73 -7.42 2.15
N ASN A 52 -1.89 -7.13 2.74
CA ASN A 52 -1.96 -6.57 4.09
C ASN A 52 -2.33 -7.65 5.10
N ILE A 53 -1.50 -7.79 6.14
CA ILE A 53 -1.69 -8.76 7.22
C ILE A 53 -1.92 -7.97 8.50
N HIS A 54 -3.12 -8.08 9.06
CA HIS A 54 -3.49 -7.46 10.33
C HIS A 54 -3.64 -8.53 11.41
N PRO A 55 -3.00 -8.39 12.60
CA PRO A 55 -3.08 -9.37 13.68
C PRO A 55 -4.43 -9.37 14.43
N SER A 56 -5.52 -8.95 13.77
CA SER A 56 -6.87 -8.97 14.35
C SER A 56 -7.79 -9.75 13.41
N CYS A 57 -8.64 -10.59 13.99
CA CYS A 57 -9.68 -11.32 13.25
C CYS A 57 -10.63 -10.29 12.63
N CYS A 58 -10.37 -9.89 11.39
CA CYS A 58 -11.15 -8.88 10.70
C CYS A 58 -12.60 -9.39 10.54
N PRO A 59 -13.63 -8.73 11.11
CA PRO A 59 -15.00 -9.00 10.71
C PRO A 59 -15.15 -8.65 9.22
N PRO A 60 -15.93 -9.41 8.42
CA PRO A 60 -16.01 -9.21 6.99
C PRO A 60 -16.75 -7.91 6.67
N ILE A 61 -16.03 -6.79 6.59
CA ILE A 61 -16.59 -5.50 6.18
C ILE A 61 -16.40 -5.32 4.67
N ARG A 62 -17.50 -5.62 3.97
CA ARG A 62 -18.00 -5.11 2.68
C ARG A 62 -16.97 -4.45 1.75
N ALA A 63 -16.62 -5.17 0.68
CA ALA A 63 -16.28 -4.54 -0.58
C ALA A 63 -17.49 -3.69 -1.03
N GLN A 64 -17.33 -2.36 -1.04
CA GLN A 64 -18.30 -1.50 -1.71
C GLN A 64 -18.14 -1.76 -3.21
N HIS A 65 -19.07 -2.55 -3.76
CA HIS A 65 -19.21 -2.71 -5.20
C HIS A 65 -19.41 -1.33 -5.85
N ALA A 66 -18.42 -0.87 -6.62
CA ALA A 66 -18.65 0.08 -7.69
C ALA A 66 -19.40 -0.65 -8.82
N CYS A 67 -20.72 -0.76 -8.69
CA CYS A 67 -21.61 -1.07 -9.81
C CYS A 67 -22.19 0.27 -10.28
N ALA A 68 -21.62 0.84 -11.34
CA ALA A 68 -22.26 1.92 -12.07
C ALA A 68 -23.58 1.38 -12.62
N ARG A 69 -24.70 1.98 -12.20
CA ARG A 69 -26.01 1.72 -12.78
C ARG A 69 -25.98 2.06 -14.28
N ALA A 70 -26.29 1.08 -15.11
CA ALA A 70 -26.87 1.33 -16.42
C ALA A 70 -28.26 1.97 -16.21
N GLY A 71 -28.49 3.09 -16.89
CA GLY A 71 -29.76 3.76 -17.06
C GLY A 71 -29.71 4.52 -18.38
#